data_AF-A0A838HMF9-F1
#
_entry.id   AF-A0A838HMF9-F1
#
_cell.length_a   1.000
_cell.length_b   1.000
_cell.length_c   1.000
_cell.angle_alpha   90.00
_cell.angle_beta   90.00
_cell.angle_gamma   90.00
#
_symmetry.space_group_name_H-M   'P 1'
#
loop_
_entity.id
_entity.type
_entity.pdbx_description
1 polymer ?
#
loop_
_entity_poly.entity_id
_entity_poly.type
_entity_poly.pdbx_seq_one_letter_code
_entity_poly.pdbx_strand_id
1 'polypeptide(L)' 'MEDLKALIREVPNFPRPGINFYDITTLLKDARGLRRVVDALAEQFADA' A
#
# COMPACT_ATOMS: atom_id res chain seq x y z
N MET A 1 0.58 10.65 -5.61
CA MET A 1 0.06 9.28 -5.45
C MET A 1 0.95 8.22 -6.10
N GLU A 2 1.64 8.53 -7.20
CA GLU A 2 2.52 7.59 -7.93
C GLU A 2 3.67 6.99 -7.09
N ASP A 3 4.07 7.66 -6.01
CA ASP A 3 5.15 7.26 -5.12
C ASP A 3 4.79 6.06 -4.21
N LEU A 4 3.52 5.95 -3.78
CA LEU A 4 3.10 4.90 -2.84
C LEU A 4 2.89 3.55 -3.51
N LYS A 5 2.41 3.54 -4.76
CA LYS A 5 2.22 2.30 -5.53
C LYS A 5 3.56 1.63 -5.84
N ALA A 6 4.64 2.41 -6.01
CA ALA A 6 5.98 1.88 -6.20
C ALA A 6 6.49 1.07 -4.97
N LEU A 7 5.91 1.31 -3.80
CA LEU A 7 6.22 0.57 -2.58
C LEU A 7 5.40 -0.71 -2.41
N ILE A 8 4.50 -1.05 -3.33
CA ILE A 8 3.71 -2.27 -3.30
C ILE A 8 4.30 -3.23 -4.33
N ARG A 9 4.62 -4.45 -3.89
CA ARG A 9 5.13 -5.49 -4.80
C ARG A 9 4.02 -6.44 -5.22
N GLU A 10 4.13 -6.94 -6.43
CA GLU A 10 3.27 -7.99 -6.96
C GLU A 10 3.88 -9.37 -6.69
N VAL A 11 3.05 -10.31 -6.24
CA VAL A 11 3.41 -11.70 -6.00
C VAL A 11 2.42 -12.59 -6.76
N PRO A 12 2.75 -12.98 -8.01
CA PRO A 12 1.85 -13.78 -8.83
C PRO A 12 1.70 -15.19 -8.27
N ASN A 13 0.51 -15.76 -8.43
CA ASN A 13 0.12 -17.12 -8.04
C ASN A 13 0.22 -17.42 -6.54
N PHE A 14 0.06 -16.40 -5.67
CA PHE A 14 0.06 -16.56 -4.22
C PHE A 14 -1.30 -16.21 -3.61
N PRO A 15 -1.80 -16.97 -2.60
CA PRO A 15 -1.25 -18.22 -2.08
C PRO A 15 -1.58 -19.45 -2.96
N ARG A 16 -2.35 -19.26 -4.03
CA ARG A 16 -2.75 -20.31 -4.98
C ARG A 16 -2.69 -19.77 -6.42
N PRO A 17 -2.55 -20.66 -7.43
CA PRO A 17 -2.52 -20.27 -8.83
C PRO A 17 -3.70 -19.40 -9.25
N GLY A 18 -3.45 -18.42 -10.12
CA GLY A 18 -4.46 -17.50 -10.65
C GLY A 18 -4.71 -16.23 -9.81
N ILE A 19 -4.06 -16.09 -8.65
CA ILE A 19 -4.15 -14.89 -7.81
C ILE A 19 -2.91 -14.01 -8.03
N ASN A 20 -3.07 -12.72 -8.31
CA ASN A 20 -1.98 -11.75 -8.19
C ASN A 20 -2.07 -11.07 -6.81
N PHE A 21 -1.17 -11.40 -5.89
CA PHE A 21 -1.18 -10.86 -4.54
C PHE A 21 -0.37 -9.57 -4.47
N TYR A 22 -1.00 -8.50 -4.00
CA TYR A 22 -0.32 -7.22 -3.77
C TYR A 22 0.16 -7.16 -2.33
N ASP A 23 1.47 -7.32 -2.14
CA ASP A 23 2.08 -7.26 -0.82
C ASP A 23 2.39 -5.81 -0.44
N ILE A 24 1.63 -5.29 0.51
CA ILE A 24 1.81 -3.94 1.07
C ILE A 24 2.85 -3.88 2.18
N THR A 25 3.43 -5.00 2.63
CA THR A 25 4.38 -4.99 3.75
C THR A 25 5.63 -4.16 3.46
N THR A 26 6.01 -4.02 2.18
CA THR A 26 7.08 -3.12 1.74
C THR A 26 6.72 -1.64 1.95
N LEU A 27 5.47 -1.25 1.70
CA LEU A 27 4.95 0.07 2.05
C LEU A 27 4.91 0.27 3.57
N LEU A 28 4.44 -0.73 4.32
CA LEU A 28 4.32 -0.64 5.78
C LEU A 28 5.69 -0.53 6.48
N LYS A 29 6.75 -1.11 5.88
CA LYS A 29 8.13 -1.00 6.38
C LYS A 29 8.76 0.37 6.10
N ASP A 30 8.30 1.09 5.08
CA ASP A 30 8.79 2.42 4.77
C ASP A 30 8.13 3.48 5.66
N ALA A 31 8.91 4.11 6.53
CA ALA A 31 8.38 5.08 7.50
C ALA A 31 7.72 6.30 6.84
N ARG A 32 8.22 6.75 5.69
CA ARG A 32 7.66 7.91 4.97
C ARG A 32 6.40 7.51 4.20
N GLY A 33 6.42 6.34 3.57
CA GLY A 33 5.29 5.75 2.87
C GLY A 33 4.11 5.51 3.79
N LEU A 34 4.35 4.90 4.96
CA LEU A 34 3.32 4.66 5.97
C LEU A 34 2.72 5.98 6.49
N ARG A 35 3.55 6.95 6.86
CA ARG A 35 3.08 8.28 7.30
C ARG A 35 2.15 8.90 6.24
N ARG A 36 2.61 8.93 4.99
CA ARG A 36 1.88 9.57 3.88
C ARG A 36 0.55 8.88 3.58
N VAL A 37 0.47 7.55 3.68
CA VAL A 37 -0.81 6.82 3.54
C VAL A 37 -1.77 7.19 4.66
N VAL A 38 -1.32 7.17 5.91
CA VAL A 38 -2.17 7.48 7.07
C VAL A 38 -2.67 8.92 7.00
N ASP A 39 -1.78 9.87 6.68
CA ASP A 39 -2.15 11.28 6.56
C ASP A 39 -3.18 11.48 5.44
N ALA A 40 -2.99 10.86 4.27
CA ALA A 40 -3.93 10.97 3.16
C ALA A 40 -5.31 10.34 3.48
N LEU A 41 -5.32 9.21 4.19
CA LEU A 41 -6.57 8.60 4.65
C LEU A 41 -7.27 9.49 5.69
N ALA A 42 -6.54 10.04 6.65
CA ALA A 42 -7.09 10.93 7.66
C ALA A 42 -7.67 12.21 7.03
N GLU A 43 -6.94 12.83 6.10
CA GLU A 43 -7.36 14.02 5.35
C GLU A 43 -8.68 13.78 4.59
N GLN A 44 -8.81 12.62 3.93
CA GLN A 44 -10.01 12.25 3.17
C GLN A 44 -11.29 12.18 4.03
N PHE A 45 -11.16 11.97 5.33
CA PHE A 45 -12.28 11.83 6.26
C PHE A 45 -12.27 12.87 7.39
N ALA A 46 -11.48 13.95 7.27
CA ALA A 46 -11.31 14.93 8.33
C ALA A 46 -12.58 15.72 8.67
N ASP A 47 -13.47 15.91 7.69
CA ASP A 47 -14.72 16.69 7.80
C ASP A 47 -15.99 15.81 7.73
N ALA A 48 -15.85 14.49 7.89
CA ALA A 48 -16.95 13.52 7.88
C ALA A 48 -17.64 13.36 9.24
#